data_AF-A0A486XBT1-F1
#
_entry.id   AF-A0A486XBT1-F1
#
_cell.length_a   1.000
_cell.length_b   1.000
_cell.length_c   1.000
_cell.angle_alpha   90.00
_cell.angle_beta   90.00
_cell.angle_gamma   90.00
#
_symmetry.space_group_name_H-M   'P 1'
#
loop_
_entity.id
_entity.type
_entity.pdbx_description
1 polymer ?
#
loop_
_entity_poly.entity_id
_entity_poly.type
_entity_poly.pdbx_seq_one_letter_code
_entity_poly.pdbx_strand_id
1 'polypeptide(L)'
;MVLVSIQSKHLEKKGQKESGKLPNYLAAILESDVKATLFFVYDQSLKDVEGATPQVNILDAVFTHIQQIQNRYDKFFSKALLLSKGDRIELMDYETVERNGYDPMLYAMEKIPTFANSFFNESEQNKTIFYKMGQFSDNSDRLLEFDKECPEKIFKWLYMSGTGGVSPVKELSLWQRFLNWFKGK
;
A
#
# COMPACT_ATOMS: atom_id res chain seq x y z
N MET A 1 3.43 -15.91 -6.89
CA MET A 1 3.24 -14.53 -6.43
C MET A 1 2.95 -14.58 -4.94
N VAL A 2 3.82 -14.01 -4.11
CA VAL A 2 3.58 -13.90 -2.66
C VAL A 2 3.28 -12.44 -2.33
N LEU A 3 2.18 -12.24 -1.60
CA LEU A 3 1.73 -10.92 -1.16
C LEU A 3 2.16 -10.72 0.29
N VAL A 4 3.04 -9.75 0.50
CA VAL A 4 3.49 -9.37 1.84
C VAL A 4 2.88 -8.02 2.15
N SER A 5 1.92 -8.01 3.08
CA SER A 5 1.38 -6.79 3.66
C SER A 5 2.11 -6.51 4.96
N ILE A 6 2.77 -5.36 5.02
CA ILE A 6 3.49 -4.92 6.22
C ILE A 6 2.64 -3.85 6.87
N GLN A 7 1.94 -4.25 7.93
CA GLN A 7 1.14 -3.36 8.75
C GLN A 7 1.92 -2.98 10.01
N SER A 8 2.03 -1.68 10.25
CA SER A 8 2.42 -1.19 11.56
C SER A 8 1.26 -1.40 12.53
N LYS A 9 1.35 -2.42 13.41
CA LYS A 9 0.53 -2.46 14.62
C LYS A 9 1.35 -1.91 15.77
N HIS A 10 0.72 -1.14 16.66
CA HIS A 10 1.30 -0.75 17.95
C HIS A 10 1.76 -2.01 18.68
N LEU A 11 3.08 -2.25 18.68
CA LEU A 11 3.70 -3.33 19.43
C LEU A 11 3.74 -2.89 20.89
N GLU A 12 2.83 -3.40 21.71
CA GLU A 12 2.88 -3.22 23.16
C GLU A 12 4.23 -3.71 23.73
N LYS A 13 4.64 -3.08 24.84
CA LYS A 13 5.92 -3.08 25.59
C LYS A 13 6.75 -4.37 25.77
N LYS A 14 6.44 -5.50 25.15
CA LYS A 14 7.31 -6.68 25.13
C LYS A 14 8.24 -6.68 23.91
N GLY A 15 9.30 -5.87 23.99
CA GLY A 15 10.48 -6.03 23.13
C GLY A 15 10.82 -4.83 22.25
N GLN A 16 11.30 -3.74 22.85
CA GLN A 16 11.92 -2.61 22.14
C GLN A 16 13.12 -3.02 21.24
N LYS A 17 13.62 -4.26 21.34
CA LYS A 17 14.73 -4.78 20.51
C LYS A 17 14.31 -5.37 19.15
N GLU A 18 13.01 -5.48 18.86
CA GLU A 18 12.51 -6.17 17.67
C GLU A 18 11.67 -5.29 16.73
N SER A 19 11.36 -4.03 17.10
CA SER A 19 10.54 -3.16 16.25
C SER A 19 11.26 -2.85 14.93
N GLY A 20 10.60 -3.13 13.81
CA GLY A 20 11.15 -2.92 12.46
C GLY A 20 12.00 -4.08 11.92
N LYS A 21 12.21 -5.16 12.69
CA LYS A 21 12.77 -6.40 12.13
C LYS A 21 11.73 -7.12 11.28
N LEU A 22 12.15 -7.62 10.12
CA LEU A 22 11.34 -8.55 9.34
C LEU A 22 11.25 -9.90 10.08
N PRO A 23 10.05 -10.45 10.29
CA PRO A 23 9.88 -11.81 10.78
C PRO A 23 10.66 -12.82 9.93
N ASN A 24 11.23 -13.85 10.56
CA ASN A 24 12.09 -14.83 9.89
C ASN A 24 11.43 -15.49 8.67
N TYR A 25 10.12 -15.72 8.71
CA TYR A 25 9.39 -16.29 7.58
C TYR A 25 9.29 -15.31 6.39
N LEU A 26 9.17 -14.01 6.65
CA LEU A 26 9.20 -13.00 5.58
C LEU A 26 10.60 -12.86 5.01
N ALA A 27 11.63 -12.84 5.86
CA ALA A 27 13.02 -12.84 5.40
C ALA A 27 13.30 -14.03 4.47
N ALA A 28 12.92 -15.25 4.88
CA ALA A 28 13.10 -16.45 4.06
C ALA A 28 12.37 -16.36 2.69
N ILE A 29 11.16 -15.81 2.66
CA ILE A 29 10.40 -15.60 1.41
C ILE A 29 11.11 -14.60 0.50
N LEU A 30 11.59 -13.49 1.07
CA LEU A 30 12.26 -12.43 0.31
C LEU A 30 13.63 -12.86 -0.21
N GLU A 31 14.35 -13.69 0.55
CA GLU A 31 15.64 -14.26 0.12
C GLU A 31 15.48 -15.35 -0.95
N SER A 32 14.31 -16.00 -1.02
CA SER A 32 13.99 -17.04 -2.01
C SER A 32 13.76 -16.48 -3.43
N ASP A 33 13.80 -17.32 -4.48
CA ASP A 33 13.58 -16.94 -5.89
C ASP A 33 12.10 -16.74 -6.26
N VAL A 34 11.31 -16.23 -5.32
CA VAL A 34 9.88 -16.01 -5.53
C VAL A 34 9.64 -14.58 -5.99
N LYS A 35 8.86 -14.42 -7.06
CA LYS A 35 8.31 -13.12 -7.45
C LYS A 35 7.37 -12.62 -6.35
N ALA A 36 7.80 -11.58 -5.64
CA ALA A 36 7.06 -10.94 -4.56
C ALA A 36 6.67 -9.50 -4.92
N THR A 37 5.49 -9.10 -4.47
CA THR A 37 5.01 -7.72 -4.52
C THR A 37 4.73 -7.26 -3.11
N LEU A 38 5.31 -6.12 -2.72
CA LEU A 38 5.32 -5.63 -1.36
C LEU A 38 4.36 -4.46 -1.21
N PHE A 39 3.47 -4.54 -0.22
CA PHE A 39 2.58 -3.44 0.13
C PHE A 39 2.99 -2.86 1.49
N PHE A 40 3.34 -1.58 1.46
CA PHE A 40 3.55 -0.78 2.65
C PHE A 40 2.23 -0.11 2.99
N VAL A 41 1.75 -0.30 4.21
CA VAL A 41 0.47 0.26 4.63
C VAL A 41 0.71 1.35 5.66
N TYR A 42 0.25 2.55 5.36
CA TYR A 42 0.26 3.68 6.28
C TYR A 42 -1.18 4.03 6.66
N ASP A 43 -1.47 4.11 7.96
CA ASP A 43 -2.78 4.49 8.47
C ASP A 43 -2.66 5.79 9.27
N GLN A 44 -3.07 6.90 8.65
CA GLN A 44 -3.06 8.22 9.29
C GLN A 44 -4.06 8.33 10.44
N SER A 45 -5.12 7.53 10.45
CA SER A 45 -6.13 7.60 11.51
C SER A 45 -5.59 7.11 12.85
N LEU A 46 -4.52 6.31 12.84
CA LEU A 46 -3.83 5.85 14.03
C LEU A 46 -2.86 6.93 14.51
N LYS A 47 -3.19 7.56 15.64
CA LYS A 47 -2.25 8.44 16.34
C LYS A 47 -1.08 7.63 16.89
N ASP A 48 0.11 8.21 16.81
CA ASP A 48 1.27 7.65 17.51
C ASP A 48 0.99 7.66 19.02
N VAL A 49 1.15 6.50 19.64
CA VAL A 49 0.96 6.34 21.08
C VAL A 49 2.25 6.70 21.79
N GLU A 50 2.15 7.43 22.89
CA GLU A 50 3.30 7.90 23.67
C GLU A 50 4.14 6.70 24.14
N GLY A 51 5.41 6.66 23.73
CA GLY A 51 6.35 5.56 24.03
C GLY A 51 6.29 4.35 23.06
N ALA A 52 5.43 4.38 22.04
CA ALA A 52 5.47 3.44 20.92
C ALA A 52 6.35 3.99 19.78
N THR A 53 6.92 3.10 18.95
CA THR A 53 7.67 3.50 17.77
C THR A 53 6.71 4.07 16.71
N PRO A 54 6.94 5.30 16.20
CA PRO A 54 6.10 5.87 15.16
C PRO A 54 6.00 4.98 13.93
N GLN A 55 4.84 4.97 13.28
CA GLN A 55 4.61 4.12 12.10
C GLN A 55 5.64 4.36 10.99
N VAL A 56 5.98 5.62 10.76
CA VAL A 56 6.95 6.03 9.72
C VAL A 56 8.32 5.39 9.96
N ASN A 57 8.78 5.35 11.21
CA ASN A 57 10.06 4.74 11.56
C ASN A 57 10.06 3.23 11.33
N ILE A 58 8.92 2.56 11.53
CA ILE A 58 8.77 1.13 11.24
C ILE A 58 8.82 0.90 9.71
N LEU A 59 8.12 1.73 8.93
CA LEU A 59 8.16 1.67 7.47
C LEU A 59 9.59 1.89 6.94
N ASP A 60 10.30 2.88 7.47
CA ASP A 60 11.69 3.19 7.12
C ASP A 60 12.63 2.02 7.44
N ALA A 61 12.53 1.44 8.64
CA ALA A 61 13.36 0.31 9.05
C ALA A 61 13.14 -0.92 8.17
N VAL A 62 11.88 -1.25 7.88
CA VAL A 62 11.52 -2.37 7.03
C VAL A 62 11.97 -2.13 5.59
N PHE A 63 11.75 -0.94 5.04
CA PHE A 63 12.17 -0.60 3.69
C PHE A 63 13.68 -0.68 3.52
N THR A 64 14.44 -0.16 4.50
CA THR A 64 15.91 -0.29 4.53
C THR A 64 16.34 -1.75 4.50
N HIS A 65 15.69 -2.63 5.27
CA HIS A 65 16.01 -4.05 5.27
C HIS A 65 15.70 -4.73 3.92
N ILE A 66 14.59 -4.35 3.28
CA ILE A 66 14.24 -4.83 1.93
C ILE A 66 15.30 -4.38 0.91
N GLN A 67 15.75 -3.13 0.97
CA GLN A 67 16.83 -2.63 0.10
C GLN A 67 18.13 -3.41 0.30
N GLN A 68 18.47 -3.76 1.55
CA GLN A 68 19.63 -4.61 1.85
C GLN A 68 19.51 -6.01 1.21
N ILE A 69 18.33 -6.64 1.28
CA ILE A 69 18.06 -7.93 0.63
C ILE A 69 18.19 -7.80 -0.89
N GLN A 70 17.57 -6.79 -1.49
CA GLN A 70 17.67 -6.54 -2.94
C GLN A 70 19.12 -6.41 -3.39
N ASN A 71 19.91 -5.60 -2.69
CA ASN A 71 21.33 -5.39 -3.01
C ASN A 71 22.17 -6.65 -2.80
N ARG A 72 21.89 -7.43 -1.76
CA ARG A 72 22.63 -8.66 -1.45
C ARG A 72 22.40 -9.77 -2.48
N TYR A 73 21.16 -9.91 -2.94
CA TYR A 73 20.76 -11.01 -3.82
C TYR A 73 20.55 -10.59 -5.28
N ASP A 74 20.86 -9.33 -5.62
CA ASP A 74 20.61 -8.73 -6.95
C ASP A 74 19.16 -8.93 -7.42
N LYS A 75 18.21 -8.63 -6.53
CA LYS A 75 16.77 -8.81 -6.73
C LYS A 75 16.06 -7.47 -6.74
N PHE A 76 14.95 -7.39 -7.47
CA PHE A 76 14.04 -6.25 -7.43
C PHE A 76 12.63 -6.70 -7.07
N PHE A 77 12.02 -6.03 -6.09
CA PHE A 77 10.63 -6.25 -5.71
C PHE A 77 9.77 -5.09 -6.21
N SER A 78 8.63 -5.40 -6.82
CA SER A 78 7.60 -4.40 -7.08
C SER A 78 6.97 -3.96 -5.76
N LYS A 79 6.82 -2.64 -5.55
CA LYS A 79 6.32 -2.09 -4.30
C LYS A 79 5.17 -1.13 -4.53
N ALA A 80 4.25 -1.10 -3.57
CA ALA A 80 3.18 -0.11 -3.52
C ALA A 80 2.99 0.40 -2.09
N LEU A 81 2.77 1.71 -1.95
CA LEU A 81 2.37 2.37 -0.72
C LEU A 81 0.84 2.54 -0.73
N LEU A 82 0.19 1.98 0.27
CA LEU A 82 -1.24 2.12 0.51
C LEU A 82 -1.45 3.12 1.65
N LEU A 83 -1.97 4.29 1.31
CA LEU A 83 -2.50 5.26 2.26
C LEU A 83 -3.91 4.77 2.66
N SER A 84 -3.97 4.00 3.74
CA SER A 84 -5.18 3.28 4.15
C SER A 84 -6.26 4.21 4.69
N LYS A 85 -7.51 3.73 4.64
CA LYS A 85 -8.72 4.49 5.02
C LYS A 85 -8.82 5.81 4.24
N GLY A 86 -8.65 5.72 2.92
CA GLY A 86 -8.67 6.88 2.01
C GLY A 86 -9.94 7.73 2.13
N ASP A 87 -11.09 7.11 2.41
CA ASP A 87 -12.35 7.80 2.73
C ASP A 87 -12.21 8.78 3.89
N ARG A 88 -11.44 8.41 4.92
CA ARG A 88 -11.21 9.26 6.07
C ARG A 88 -10.12 10.29 5.84
N ILE A 89 -9.11 9.96 5.04
CA ILE A 89 -8.05 10.92 4.68
C ILE A 89 -8.68 12.14 4.01
N GLU A 90 -9.59 11.91 3.06
CA GLU A 90 -10.36 12.97 2.39
C GLU A 90 -11.17 13.81 3.39
N LEU A 91 -11.74 13.21 4.43
CA LEU A 91 -12.56 13.92 5.43
C LEU A 91 -11.73 14.64 6.51
N MET A 92 -10.64 14.02 6.98
CA MET A 92 -9.86 14.49 8.11
C MET A 92 -8.74 15.46 7.70
N ASP A 93 -8.28 15.38 6.45
CA ASP A 93 -7.14 16.13 5.94
C ASP A 93 -7.41 16.71 4.55
N TYR A 94 -8.67 17.12 4.33
CA TYR A 94 -9.16 17.64 3.06
C TYR A 94 -8.24 18.73 2.47
N GLU A 95 -7.82 19.69 3.30
CA GLU A 95 -6.97 20.82 2.86
C GLU A 95 -5.66 20.33 2.23
N THR A 96 -5.02 19.32 2.83
CA THR A 96 -3.77 18.78 2.28
C THR A 96 -4.02 17.94 1.04
N VAL A 97 -5.11 17.18 0.99
CA VAL A 97 -5.49 16.39 -0.19
C VAL A 97 -5.79 17.32 -1.37
N GLU A 98 -6.57 18.38 -1.15
CA GLU A 98 -6.95 19.36 -2.17
C GLU A 98 -5.74 20.14 -2.66
N ARG A 99 -4.87 20.62 -1.76
CA ARG A 99 -3.62 21.32 -2.12
C ARG A 99 -2.73 20.46 -3.02
N ASN A 100 -2.69 19.15 -2.77
CA ASN A 100 -1.91 18.19 -3.55
C ASN A 100 -2.66 17.62 -4.76
N GLY A 101 -3.82 18.19 -5.12
CA GLY A 101 -4.57 17.82 -6.32
C GLY A 101 -5.09 16.38 -6.30
N TYR A 102 -5.38 15.84 -5.11
CA TYR A 102 -5.80 14.45 -4.92
C TYR A 102 -4.75 13.40 -5.37
N ASP A 103 -3.48 13.80 -5.47
CA ASP A 103 -2.37 12.91 -5.81
C ASP A 103 -1.84 12.21 -4.55
N PRO A 104 -1.93 10.86 -4.45
CA PRO A 104 -1.47 10.12 -3.28
C PRO A 104 0.06 10.14 -3.12
N MET A 105 0.84 10.31 -4.18
CA MET A 105 2.29 10.45 -4.11
C MET A 105 2.68 11.78 -3.48
N LEU A 106 2.11 12.89 -3.96
CA LEU A 106 2.38 14.22 -3.41
C LEU A 106 1.91 14.31 -1.96
N TYR A 107 0.75 13.73 -1.65
CA TYR A 107 0.27 13.60 -0.29
C TYR A 107 1.25 12.84 0.62
N ALA A 108 1.78 11.70 0.17
CA ALA A 108 2.76 10.93 0.92
C ALA A 108 4.08 11.69 1.12
N MET A 109 4.55 12.42 0.10
CA MET A 109 5.73 13.29 0.21
C MET A 109 5.57 14.37 1.27
N GLU A 110 4.35 14.87 1.48
CA GLU A 110 4.06 15.86 2.51
C GLU A 110 3.91 15.24 3.91
N LYS A 111 3.19 14.11 4.03
CA LYS A 111 2.85 13.51 5.34
C LYS A 111 3.94 12.61 5.93
N ILE A 112 4.66 11.89 5.08
CA ILE A 112 5.69 10.93 5.50
C ILE A 112 6.99 11.14 4.69
N PRO A 113 7.56 12.36 4.70
CA PRO A 113 8.62 12.76 3.78
C PRO A 113 9.86 11.87 3.84
N THR A 114 10.27 11.40 5.01
CA THR A 114 11.48 10.56 5.15
C THR A 114 11.33 9.25 4.38
N PHE A 115 10.22 8.56 4.62
CA PHE A 115 9.87 7.32 3.93
C PHE A 115 9.60 7.55 2.45
N ALA A 116 8.75 8.53 2.13
CA ALA A 116 8.31 8.81 0.76
C ALA A 116 9.50 9.14 -0.16
N ASN A 117 10.42 10.00 0.28
CA ASN A 117 11.60 10.32 -0.51
C ASN A 117 12.45 9.08 -0.80
N SER A 118 12.72 8.24 0.21
CA SER A 118 13.49 7.01 0.01
C SER A 118 12.77 6.03 -0.92
N PHE A 119 11.46 5.88 -0.72
CA PHE A 119 10.62 4.96 -1.48
C PHE A 119 10.49 5.35 -2.96
N PHE A 120 10.23 6.62 -3.27
CA PHE A 120 10.05 7.06 -4.66
C PHE A 120 11.38 7.23 -5.41
N ASN A 121 12.47 7.58 -4.72
CA ASN A 121 13.79 7.67 -5.33
C ASN A 121 14.38 6.30 -5.68
N GLU A 122 13.97 5.23 -5.01
CA GLU A 122 14.43 3.87 -5.33
C GLU A 122 13.98 3.44 -6.74
N SER A 123 12.73 3.76 -7.13
CA SER A 123 12.21 3.39 -8.44
C SER A 123 10.96 4.19 -8.81
N GLU A 124 10.92 4.69 -10.05
CA GLU A 124 9.73 5.30 -10.67
C GLU A 124 8.57 4.30 -10.84
N GLN A 125 8.82 3.00 -10.72
CA GLN A 125 7.79 1.97 -10.81
C GLN A 125 6.98 1.81 -9.52
N ASN A 126 7.50 2.33 -8.40
CA ASN A 126 6.81 2.26 -7.12
C ASN A 126 5.49 3.03 -7.17
N LYS A 127 4.41 2.41 -6.69
CA LYS A 127 3.04 2.97 -6.79
C LYS A 127 2.54 3.49 -5.46
N THR A 128 1.64 4.47 -5.49
CA THR A 128 0.95 4.98 -4.30
C THR A 128 -0.52 5.10 -4.56
N ILE A 129 -1.33 4.70 -3.59
CA ILE A 129 -2.78 4.63 -3.73
C ILE A 129 -3.42 5.10 -2.43
N PHE A 130 -4.42 6.00 -2.53
CA PHE A 130 -5.41 6.16 -1.48
C PHE A 130 -6.28 4.90 -1.43
N TYR A 131 -6.02 4.03 -0.46
CA TYR A 131 -6.71 2.77 -0.35
C TYR A 131 -8.04 2.96 0.40
N LYS A 132 -9.13 2.86 -0.37
CA LYS A 132 -10.51 2.97 0.11
C LYS A 132 -11.22 1.64 -0.12
N MET A 133 -11.62 0.95 0.95
CA MET A 133 -12.39 -0.30 0.84
C MET A 133 -13.88 -0.10 1.16
N GLY A 134 -14.30 1.16 1.27
CA GLY A 134 -15.63 1.55 1.69
C GLY A 134 -15.61 2.68 2.71
N GLN A 135 -16.69 2.84 3.47
CA GLN A 135 -16.81 3.85 4.51
C GLN A 135 -16.57 3.24 5.88
N PHE A 136 -15.63 3.78 6.63
CA PHE A 136 -15.39 3.35 8.01
C PHE A 136 -16.18 4.19 9.02
N SER A 137 -16.54 3.57 10.15
CA SER A 137 -17.10 4.26 11.32
C SER A 137 -16.14 5.34 11.85
N ASP A 138 -16.65 6.32 12.60
CA ASP A 138 -15.87 7.43 13.15
C ASP A 138 -14.66 7.01 14.01
N ASN A 139 -14.70 5.84 14.65
CA ASN A 139 -13.57 5.30 15.42
C ASN A 139 -12.61 4.43 14.58
N SER A 140 -12.87 4.27 13.28
CA SER A 140 -12.06 3.54 12.31
C SER A 140 -11.95 2.01 12.53
N ASP A 141 -12.72 1.49 13.48
CA ASP A 141 -12.69 0.08 13.88
C ASP A 141 -13.64 -0.82 13.07
N ARG A 142 -14.65 -0.23 12.40
CA ARG A 142 -15.69 -0.96 11.69
C ARG A 142 -15.92 -0.40 10.30
N LEU A 143 -16.01 -1.28 9.32
CA LEU A 143 -16.45 -0.95 7.97
C LEU A 143 -17.99 -0.90 7.97
N LEU A 144 -18.56 0.26 7.63
CA LEU A 144 -20.01 0.48 7.60
C LEU A 144 -20.60 0.09 6.25
N GLU A 145 -19.94 0.52 5.17
CA GLU A 145 -20.32 0.22 3.80
C GLU A 145 -19.08 -0.31 3.08
N PHE A 146 -19.21 -1.41 2.35
CA PHE A 146 -18.11 -1.98 1.55
C PHE A 146 -18.19 -1.46 0.13
N ASP A 147 -17.13 -0.78 -0.31
CA ASP A 147 -16.92 -0.41 -1.70
C ASP A 147 -15.85 -1.31 -2.30
N LYS A 148 -16.27 -2.12 -3.28
CA LYS A 148 -15.42 -3.13 -3.90
C LYS A 148 -14.47 -2.55 -4.96
N GLU A 149 -14.69 -1.33 -5.45
CA GLU A 149 -14.04 -0.85 -6.67
C GLU A 149 -12.50 -0.80 -6.55
N CYS A 150 -11.99 -0.19 -5.48
CA CYS A 150 -10.54 -0.08 -5.26
C CYS A 150 -9.90 -1.43 -4.90
N PRO A 151 -10.45 -2.26 -3.98
CA PRO A 151 -9.97 -3.62 -3.75
C PRO A 151 -9.91 -4.47 -5.03
N GLU A 152 -10.94 -4.38 -5.88
CA GLU A 152 -11.00 -5.11 -7.15
C GLU A 152 -9.91 -4.63 -8.13
N LYS A 153 -9.68 -3.31 -8.25
CA LYS A 153 -8.59 -2.76 -9.06
C LYS A 153 -7.22 -3.24 -8.59
N ILE A 154 -6.97 -3.24 -7.27
CA ILE A 154 -5.71 -3.72 -6.70
C ILE A 154 -5.52 -5.22 -6.95
N PHE A 155 -6.57 -6.02 -6.72
CA PHE A 155 -6.52 -7.45 -6.99
C PHE A 155 -6.23 -7.73 -8.47
N LYS A 156 -6.91 -7.02 -9.38
CA LYS A 156 -6.70 -7.15 -10.81
C LYS A 156 -5.27 -6.78 -11.21
N TRP A 157 -4.75 -5.67 -10.68
CA TRP A 157 -3.36 -5.25 -10.92
C TRP A 157 -2.36 -6.31 -10.43
N LEU A 158 -2.57 -6.87 -9.23
CA LEU A 158 -1.74 -7.94 -8.69
C LEU A 158 -1.78 -9.18 -9.57
N TYR A 159 -2.99 -9.62 -9.93
CA TYR A 159 -3.18 -10.80 -10.74
C TYR A 159 -2.49 -10.66 -12.10
N MET A 160 -2.68 -9.52 -12.77
CA MET A 160 -2.02 -9.24 -14.05
C MET A 160 -0.50 -9.18 -13.91
N SER A 161 0.00 -8.51 -12.87
CA SER A 161 1.45 -8.45 -12.58
C SER A 161 2.04 -9.85 -12.35
N GLY A 162 1.33 -10.71 -11.63
CA GLY A 162 1.77 -12.07 -11.33
C GLY A 162 1.65 -13.05 -12.51
N THR A 163 0.71 -12.85 -13.41
CA THR A 163 0.41 -13.77 -14.53
C THR A 163 0.97 -13.32 -15.88
N GLY A 164 1.72 -12.22 -15.92
CA GLY A 164 2.30 -11.70 -17.17
C GLY A 164 1.28 -10.99 -18.07
N GLY A 165 0.29 -10.32 -17.48
CA GLY A 165 -0.68 -9.48 -18.19
C GLY A 165 -2.02 -10.15 -18.46
N VAL A 166 -2.29 -11.34 -17.92
CA VAL A 166 -3.59 -12.00 -18.07
C VAL A 166 -4.60 -11.34 -17.15
N SER A 167 -5.66 -10.76 -17.71
CA SER A 167 -6.76 -10.20 -16.89
C SER A 167 -7.56 -11.33 -16.24
N PRO A 168 -7.88 -11.25 -14.92
CA PRO A 168 -8.71 -12.24 -14.23
C PRO A 168 -10.17 -12.21 -14.69
N VAL A 169 -10.61 -11.10 -15.31
CA VAL A 169 -11.94 -10.92 -15.87
C VAL A 169 -11.81 -10.71 -17.37
N LYS A 170 -12.65 -11.38 -18.18
CA LYS A 170 -12.79 -11.05 -19.60
C LYS A 170 -13.32 -9.63 -19.71
N GLU A 171 -12.44 -8.67 -19.88
CA GLU A 171 -12.86 -7.29 -20.11
C GLU A 171 -13.53 -7.18 -21.46
N LEU A 172 -14.73 -6.62 -21.47
CA LEU A 172 -15.35 -6.17 -22.70
C LEU A 172 -14.42 -5.16 -23.35
N SER A 173 -14.09 -5.38 -24.63
CA SER A 173 -13.29 -4.45 -25.40
C SER A 173 -13.95 -3.06 -25.42
N LEU A 174 -13.17 -2.00 -25.67
CA LEU A 174 -13.71 -0.65 -25.80
C LEU A 174 -14.88 -0.58 -26.79
N TRP A 175 -14.78 -1.35 -27.89
CA TRP A 175 -15.86 -1.53 -28.87
C TRP A 175 -17.10 -2.22 -28.29
N GLN A 176 -16.93 -3.24 -27.46
CA GLN A 176 -18.05 -3.92 -26.80
C GLN A 176 -18.71 -3.05 -25.72
N ARG A 177 -17.92 -2.25 -24.99
CA ARG A 177 -18.45 -1.26 -24.04
C ARG A 177 -19.23 -0.16 -24.75
N PHE A 178 -18.70 0.33 -25.87
CA PHE A 178 -19.40 1.30 -26.73
C PHE A 178 -20.71 0.73 -27.30
N LEU A 179 -20.69 -0.52 -27.79
CA LEU A 179 -21.90 -1.20 -28.28
C LEU A 179 -22.92 -1.46 -27.17
N ASN A 180 -22.49 -1.77 -25.94
CA ASN A 180 -23.39 -1.95 -24.80
C ASN A 180 -24.02 -0.62 -24.37
N TRP A 181 -23.22 0.46 -24.32
CA TRP A 181 -23.73 1.81 -24.09
C TRP A 181 -24.80 2.20 -25.12
N PHE A 182 -24.55 1.91 -26.41
CA PHE A 182 -25.53 2.13 -27.47
C PHE A 182 -26.79 1.25 -27.35
N LYS A 183 -26.68 0.09 -26.69
CA LYS A 183 -27.79 -0.83 -26.41
C LYS A 183 -28.47 -0.55 -25.06
N GLY A 184 -28.10 0.53 -24.36
CA GLY A 184 -28.64 0.89 -23.04
C GLY A 184 -28.31 -0.12 -21.95
N LYS A 185 -27.18 -0.84 -22.07
CA LYS A 185 -26.66 -1.80 -21.10
C LYS A 185 -25.33 -1.37 -20.50
#